data_AF-A0A9Q3BQH9-F1
#
_entry.id   AF-A0A9Q3BQH9-F1
#
_cell.length_a   1.000
_cell.length_b   1.000
_cell.length_c   1.000
_cell.angle_alpha   90.00
_cell.angle_beta   90.00
_cell.angle_gamma   90.00
#
_symmetry.space_group_name_H-M   'P 1'
#
loop_
_entity.id
_entity.type
_entity.pdbx_description
1 polymer ?
#
loop_
_entity_poly.entity_id
_entity_poly.type
_entity_poly.pdbx_seq_one_letter_code
_entity_poly.pdbx_strand_id
1 'polypeptide(L)'
;MENLHDRKIKMITTDGGGELLNQQFKELANKIGFKHNVTPPYAPEHNGIAVRANRTILDKARCLLLGSKLPHQYCAKAVNTATYLSNILPTPSRNNFSPHYMWTKRSPKIKNVGTFA
;
A
#
# COMPACT_ATOMS: atom_id res chain seq x y z
N MET A 1 -1.92 -4.50 -11.07
CA MET A 1 -1.13 -3.27 -11.30
C MET A 1 0.24 -3.51 -11.96
N GLU A 2 0.75 -4.74 -12.03
CA GLU A 2 2.04 -5.06 -12.69
C GLU A 2 2.07 -4.70 -14.18
N ASN A 3 0.97 -4.96 -14.89
CA ASN A 3 0.94 -4.86 -16.36
C ASN A 3 0.65 -3.44 -16.89
N LEU A 4 0.52 -2.44 -16.01
CA LEU A 4 0.19 -1.06 -16.42
C LEU A 4 1.42 -0.23 -16.80
N HIS A 5 2.61 -0.63 -16.34
CA HIS A 5 3.84 0.16 -16.51
C HIS A 5 5.04 -0.67 -16.99
N ASP A 6 4.80 -1.89 -17.47
CA ASP A 6 5.81 -2.81 -18.02
C ASP A 6 6.98 -3.08 -17.05
N ARG A 7 6.68 -3.10 -15.75
CA ARG A 7 7.64 -3.36 -14.67
C ARG A 7 7.24 -4.62 -13.92
N LYS A 8 8.07 -5.65 -14.01
CA LYS A 8 7.87 -6.90 -13.27
C LYS A 8 8.32 -6.75 -11.82
N ILE A 9 7.50 -7.24 -10.89
CA ILE A 9 7.92 -7.37 -9.49
C ILE A 9 9.02 -8.42 -9.44
N LYS A 10 10.16 -8.07 -8.84
CA LYS A 10 11.30 -9.00 -8.73
C LYS A 10 11.20 -9.87 -7.48
N MET A 11 10.74 -9.27 -6.38
CA MET A 11 10.70 -9.92 -5.08
C MET A 11 9.60 -9.31 -4.22
N ILE A 12 8.92 -10.15 -3.45
CA ILE A 12 7.98 -9.76 -2.39
C ILE A 12 8.51 -10.34 -1.09
N THR A 13 8.64 -9.49 -0.07
CA THR A 13 9.00 -9.90 1.28
C THR A 13 7.74 -9.91 2.14
N THR A 14 7.45 -11.03 2.80
CA THR A 14 6.32 -11.17 3.73
C THR A 14 6.82 -11.52 5.13
N ASP A 15 5.98 -11.30 6.14
CA ASP A 15 6.24 -11.91 7.44
C ASP A 15 5.97 -13.43 7.41
N GLY A 16 6.44 -14.12 8.44
CA GLY A 16 6.24 -15.56 8.62
C GLY A 16 4.85 -15.92 9.16
N GLY A 17 3.83 -15.06 9.02
CA GLY A 17 2.50 -15.23 9.62
C GLY A 17 1.64 -16.38 9.07
N GLY A 18 2.18 -17.23 8.19
CA GLY A 18 1.49 -18.41 7.64
C GLY A 18 0.54 -18.13 6.48
N GLU A 19 -0.16 -17.00 6.49
CA GLU A 19 -1.18 -16.65 5.48
C GLU A 19 -0.65 -16.69 4.04
N LEU A 20 0.61 -16.25 3.84
CA LEU A 20 1.27 -16.21 2.53
C LEU A 20 2.27 -17.37 2.32
N LEU A 21 2.31 -18.35 3.22
CA LEU A 21 3.19 -19.53 3.11
C LEU A 21 2.52 -20.72 2.39
N ASN A 22 1.30 -20.53 1.89
CA ASN A 22 0.52 -21.57 1.25
C ASN A 22 0.97 -21.85 -0.20
N GLN A 23 0.52 -22.99 -0.74
CA GLN A 23 0.88 -23.43 -2.08
C GLN A 23 0.34 -22.49 -3.17
N GLN A 24 -0.85 -21.90 -2.97
CA GLN A 24 -1.47 -20.99 -3.92
C GLN A 24 -0.60 -19.73 -4.13
N PHE A 25 0.00 -19.20 -3.07
CA PHE A 25 0.89 -18.05 -3.16
C PHE A 25 2.21 -18.38 -3.87
N LYS A 26 2.76 -19.59 -3.65
CA LYS A 26 3.92 -20.08 -4.39
C LYS A 26 3.63 -20.22 -5.89
N GLU A 27 2.48 -20.79 -6.24
CA GLU A 27 2.04 -20.90 -7.63
C GLU A 27 1.84 -19.53 -8.27
N LEU A 28 1.26 -18.58 -7.54
CA LEU A 28 1.14 -17.19 -7.98
C LEU A 28 2.51 -16.55 -8.22
N ALA A 29 3.46 -16.73 -7.31
CA ALA A 29 4.82 -16.23 -7.42
C ALA A 29 5.53 -16.79 -8.66
N ASN A 30 5.38 -18.08 -8.94
CA ASN A 30 5.91 -18.73 -10.13
C ASN A 30 5.24 -18.24 -11.42
N LYS A 31 3.91 -18.07 -11.40
CA LYS A 31 3.13 -17.60 -12.55
C LYS A 31 3.51 -16.16 -12.95
N ILE A 32 3.70 -15.29 -11.96
CA ILE A 32 4.06 -13.89 -12.19
C ILE A 32 5.58 -13.73 -12.40
N GLY A 33 6.38 -14.59 -11.78
CA GLY A 33 7.84 -14.62 -11.89
C GLY A 33 8.57 -13.79 -10.84
N PHE A 34 8.00 -13.59 -9.65
CA PHE A 34 8.68 -12.89 -8.54
C PHE A 34 9.20 -13.88 -7.49
N LYS A 35 10.28 -13.51 -6.80
CA LYS A 35 10.80 -14.27 -5.65
C LYS A 35 9.99 -13.96 -4.39
N HIS A 36 9.52 -14.98 -3.69
CA HIS A 36 8.92 -14.81 -2.37
C HIS A 36 10.00 -14.97 -1.29
N ASN A 37 10.25 -13.89 -0.54
CA ASN A 37 11.13 -13.88 0.61
C ASN A 37 10.31 -13.82 1.90
N VAL A 38 10.65 -14.63 2.89
CA VAL A 38 9.93 -14.67 4.18
C VAL A 38 10.89 -14.17 5.24
N THR A 39 10.49 -13.13 5.99
CA THR A 39 11.32 -12.63 7.08
C THR A 39 11.36 -13.65 8.22
N PRO A 40 12.53 -13.85 8.86
CA PRO A 40 12.61 -14.75 10.01
C PRO A 40 11.70 -14.24 11.15
N PRO A 41 11.20 -15.15 12.00
CA PRO A 41 10.47 -14.77 13.21
C PRO A 41 11.28 -13.76 14.03
N TYR A 42 10.58 -12.81 14.65
CA TYR A 42 11.21 -11.78 15.51
C TYR A 42 12.19 -10.81 14.80
N ALA A 43 12.15 -10.72 13.46
CA ALA A 43 12.89 -9.70 12.69
C ALA A 43 11.95 -8.66 12.02
N PRO A 44 11.22 -7.85 12.81
CA PRO A 44 10.23 -6.90 12.29
C PRO A 44 10.86 -5.79 11.42
N GLU A 45 12.16 -5.55 11.57
CA GLU A 45 12.92 -4.58 10.78
C GLU A 45 12.91 -4.90 9.28
N HIS A 46 12.92 -6.19 8.92
CA HIS A 46 12.89 -6.64 7.52
C HIS A 46 11.54 -6.39 6.83
N ASN A 47 10.45 -6.27 7.59
CA ASN A 47 9.13 -5.90 7.08
C ASN A 47 8.71 -4.46 7.47
N GLY A 48 9.64 -3.68 8.02
CA GLY A 48 9.34 -2.39 8.62
C GLY A 48 8.72 -1.38 7.63
N ILE A 49 9.05 -1.48 6.34
CA ILE A 49 8.49 -0.61 5.30
C ILE A 49 6.99 -0.87 5.12
N ALA A 50 6.59 -2.14 4.99
CA ALA A 50 5.19 -2.49 4.82
C ALA A 50 4.39 -2.19 6.09
N VAL A 51 4.94 -2.49 7.27
CA VAL A 51 4.32 -2.19 8.56
C VAL A 51 4.07 -0.68 8.72
N ARG A 52 5.09 0.17 8.43
CA ARG A 52 4.94 1.63 8.50
C ARG A 52 3.91 2.15 7.48
N ALA A 53 3.90 1.60 6.27
CA ALA A 53 2.94 1.99 5.24
C ALA A 53 1.51 1.66 5.66
N ASN A 54 1.27 0.43 6.14
CA ASN A 54 -0.04 -0.02 6.61
C ASN A 54 -0.52 0.81 7.80
N ARG A 55 0.34 1.06 8.79
CA ARG A 55 0.03 1.94 9.92
C ARG A 55 -0.37 3.35 9.45
N THR A 56 0.40 3.94 8.54
CA THR A 56 0.09 5.27 7.98
C THR A 56 -1.27 5.31 7.30
N ILE A 57 -1.64 4.28 6.54
CA ILE A 57 -2.93 4.19 5.86
C ILE A 57 -4.06 4.08 6.88
N LEU A 58 -3.92 3.22 7.89
CA LEU A 58 -4.94 3.02 8.92
C LEU A 58 -5.13 4.28 9.78
N ASP A 59 -4.06 4.96 10.15
CA ASP A 59 -4.13 6.20 10.91
C ASP A 59 -4.85 7.30 10.11
N LYS A 60 -4.53 7.45 8.82
CA LYS A 60 -5.27 8.36 7.92
C LYS A 60 -6.74 7.98 7.79
N ALA A 61 -7.06 6.70 7.63
CA ALA A 61 -8.44 6.22 7.53
C ALA A 61 -9.25 6.53 8.79
N ARG A 62 -8.64 6.38 9.97
CA ARG A 62 -9.24 6.76 11.26
C ARG A 62 -9.50 8.27 11.31
N CYS A 63 -8.53 9.10 10.90
CA CYS A 63 -8.75 10.55 10.83
C CYS A 63 -9.90 10.94 9.89
N LEU A 64 -10.02 10.28 8.73
CA LEU A 64 -11.12 10.51 7.79
C LEU A 64 -12.48 10.15 8.41
N LEU A 65 -12.60 9.00 9.08
CA LEU A 65 -13.84 8.60 9.76
C LEU A 65 -14.20 9.56 10.90
N LEU A 66 -13.23 9.89 11.76
CA LEU A 66 -13.46 10.80 12.89
C LEU A 66 -13.84 12.22 12.43
N GLY A 67 -13.19 12.73 11.39
CA GLY A 67 -13.48 14.06 10.84
C GLY A 67 -14.82 14.14 10.12
N SER A 68 -15.27 13.06 9.49
CA SER A 68 -16.55 12.98 8.78
C SER A 68 -17.74 12.62 9.67
N LYS A 69 -17.48 12.16 10.90
CA LYS A 69 -18.50 11.60 11.82
C LYS A 69 -19.29 10.44 11.22
N LEU A 70 -18.74 9.76 10.22
CA LEU A 70 -19.38 8.62 9.59
C LEU A 70 -19.26 7.36 10.48
N PRO A 71 -20.27 6.48 10.48
CA PRO A 71 -20.20 5.20 11.18
C PRO A 71 -19.07 4.31 10.66
N HIS A 72 -18.62 3.37 11.51
CA HIS A 72 -17.54 2.43 11.19
C HIS A 72 -17.80 1.59 9.92
N GLN A 73 -19.04 1.41 9.51
CA GLN A 73 -19.40 0.72 8.25
C GLN A 73 -18.74 1.34 7.00
N TYR A 74 -18.32 2.60 7.06
CA TYR A 74 -17.59 3.28 5.99
C TYR A 74 -16.07 3.07 6.05
N CYS A 75 -15.56 2.17 6.89
CA CYS A 75 -14.13 1.93 7.06
C CYS A 75 -13.44 1.53 5.75
N ALA A 76 -14.08 0.70 4.91
CA ALA A 76 -13.55 0.34 3.60
C ALA A 76 -13.39 1.57 2.68
N LYS A 77 -14.40 2.47 2.66
CA LYS A 77 -14.34 3.74 1.91
C LYS A 77 -13.21 4.62 2.45
N ALA A 78 -13.05 4.69 3.77
CA ALA A 78 -12.01 5.49 4.42
C ALA A 78 -10.60 4.97 4.12
N VAL A 79 -10.39 3.65 4.19
CA VAL A 79 -9.10 3.01 3.84
C VAL A 79 -8.76 3.21 2.37
N ASN A 80 -9.75 3.08 1.48
CA ASN A 80 -9.56 3.33 0.04
C ASN A 80 -9.15 4.78 -0.23
N THR A 81 -9.84 5.74 0.38
CA THR A 81 -9.51 7.17 0.26
C THR A 81 -8.12 7.46 0.85
N ALA A 82 -7.81 6.95 2.04
CA ALA A 82 -6.50 7.11 2.68
C ALA A 82 -5.35 6.53 1.83
N THR A 83 -5.58 5.38 1.21
CA THR A 83 -4.64 4.73 0.29
C THR A 83 -4.45 5.57 -0.97
N TYR A 84 -5.54 6.05 -1.58
CA TYR A 84 -5.50 6.93 -2.74
C TYR A 84 -4.68 8.20 -2.45
N LEU A 85 -5.02 8.92 -1.38
CA LEU A 85 -4.29 10.12 -0.94
C LEU A 85 -2.82 9.83 -0.67
N SER A 86 -2.49 8.70 -0.04
CA SER A 86 -1.10 8.32 0.24
C SER A 86 -0.29 8.04 -1.03
N ASN A 87 -0.94 7.66 -2.13
CA ASN A 87 -0.30 7.38 -3.40
C ASN A 87 -0.18 8.63 -4.31
N ILE A 88 -1.07 9.62 -4.15
CA ILE A 88 -1.06 10.83 -5.00
C ILE A 88 -0.44 12.06 -4.36
N LEU A 89 -0.39 12.14 -3.02
CA LEU A 89 0.16 13.31 -2.34
C LEU A 89 1.69 13.23 -2.25
N PRO A 90 2.40 14.36 -2.43
CA PRO A 90 3.82 14.44 -2.19
C PRO A 90 4.14 14.37 -0.70
N THR A 91 5.30 13.82 -0.35
CA THR A 91 5.78 13.81 1.04
C THR A 91 7.23 14.32 1.14
N PRO A 92 7.62 15.02 2.22
CA PRO A 92 8.99 15.50 2.40
C PRO A 92 10.04 14.39 2.35
N SER A 93 9.71 13.22 2.90
CA SER A 93 10.54 12.00 2.85
C SER A 93 10.82 11.49 1.43
N ARG A 94 10.15 12.04 0.42
CA ARG A 94 10.28 11.68 -1.01
C ARG A 94 10.64 12.90 -1.86
N ASN A 95 11.37 13.86 -1.31
CA ASN A 95 11.74 15.12 -1.97
C ASN A 95 10.53 15.86 -2.57
N ASN A 96 9.40 15.83 -1.86
CA ASN A 96 8.13 16.40 -2.31
C ASN A 96 7.60 15.83 -3.63
N PHE A 97 7.95 14.59 -3.99
CA PHE A 97 7.31 13.85 -5.07
C PHE A 97 6.26 12.86 -4.55
N SER A 98 5.19 12.67 -5.31
CA SER A 98 4.17 11.66 -5.01
C SER A 98 4.62 10.27 -5.44
N PRO A 99 4.22 9.19 -4.73
CA PRO A 99 4.48 7.81 -5.16
C PRO A 99 4.02 7.53 -6.58
N HIS A 100 2.86 8.05 -6.95
CA HIS A 100 2.34 7.96 -8.31
C HIS A 100 3.33 8.55 -9.32
N TYR A 101 3.84 9.76 -9.09
CA TYR A 101 4.82 10.36 -9.98
C TYR A 101 6.13 9.56 -10.01
N MET A 102 6.64 9.14 -8.86
CA MET A 102 7.88 8.35 -8.79
C MET A 102 7.77 7.04 -9.57
N TRP A 103 6.61 6.37 -9.50
CA TRP A 103 6.34 5.11 -10.16
C TRP A 103 6.08 5.28 -11.66
N THR A 104 5.16 6.17 -12.03
CA THR A 104 4.62 6.30 -13.40
C THR A 104 5.37 7.32 -14.25
N LYS A 105 6.19 8.18 -13.64
CA LYS A 105 6.78 9.39 -14.24
C LYS A 105 5.74 10.37 -14.81
N ARG A 106 4.49 10.28 -14.35
CA ARG A 106 3.38 11.16 -14.74
C ARG A 106 2.76 11.79 -13.51
N SER A 107 2.41 13.07 -13.62
CA SER A 107 1.72 13.78 -12.55
C SER A 107 0.36 13.12 -12.27
N PRO A 108 -0.01 12.92 -10.99
CA PRO A 108 -1.31 12.35 -10.65
C PRO A 108 -2.42 13.28 -11.11
N LYS A 109 -3.42 12.73 -11.81
CA LYS A 109 -4.64 13.48 -12.13
C LYS A 109 -5.50 13.55 -10.89
N ILE A 110 -5.45 14.68 -10.20
CA ILE A 110 -6.24 14.92 -8.99
C ILE A 110 -7.67 15.24 -9.42
N LYS A 111 -8.51 14.22 -9.55
CA LYS A 111 -9.96 14.39 -9.66
C LYS A 111 -10.58 14.09 -8.30
N ASN A 112 -11.47 14.97 -7.84
CA ASN A 112 -12.33 14.77 -6.67
C ASN A 112 -11.58 14.52 -5.34
N VAL A 113 -10.54 15.29 -5.03
CA VAL A 113 -10.09 15.42 -3.63
C VAL A 113 -11.06 16.37 -2.92
N GLY A 114 -12.25 15.84 -2.62
CA GLY A 114 -13.28 16.52 -1.83
C GLY A 114 -13.25 16.09 -0.37
N THR A 115 -14.08 16.71 0.45
CA THR A 115 -14.29 16.32 1.84
C THR A 115 -14.77 14.87 1.90
N PHE A 116 -14.15 14.06 2.74
CA PHE A 116 -14.65 12.71 3.02
C PHE A 116 -15.95 12.87 3.82
N ALA A 117 -17.08 12.52 3.19
CA ALA A 117 -18.42 12.60 3.72
C ALA A 117 -19.27 11.45 3.15
#